data_AF-A0A2V7M3V8-F1
#
_entry.id   AF-A0A2V7M3V8-F1
#
_cell.length_a   1.000
_cell.length_b   1.000
_cell.length_c   1.000
_cell.angle_alpha   90.00
_cell.angle_beta   90.00
_cell.angle_gamma   90.00
#
_symmetry.space_group_name_H-M   'P 1'
#
loop_
_entity.id
_entity.type
_entity.pdbx_description
1 polymer ?
#
loop_
_entity_poly.entity_id
_entity_poly.type
_entity_poly.pdbx_seq_one_letter_code
_entity_poly.pdbx_strand_id
1 'polypeptide(L)'
;IQMDIKVERLDWKVISEALDKARKARVHILDIMQQAMPEPRSQLSKYAPRIITIQIRPDKIGDLIGPKGKTIRGIQEQTGAQINVEDTGVVTISGVGEAAERARDIVAGLMQEPEVGKVYEGVVKSTTAFGAFVEIIPGVEGLLHISELQHGRTEKTEDVVKKGDHLKVKLLEVDERGRMRLSRKALLER
;
A
#
# COMPACT_ATOMS: atom_id res chain seq x y z
N ILE A 1 -19.36 32.05 -9.69
CA ILE A 1 -19.52 33.34 -10.40
C ILE A 1 -19.22 34.42 -9.37
N GLN A 2 -18.27 35.30 -9.66
CA GLN A 2 -17.96 36.44 -8.80
C GLN A 2 -18.51 37.69 -9.47
N MET A 3 -19.27 38.50 -8.73
CA MET A 3 -19.87 39.74 -9.23
C MET A 3 -19.58 40.86 -8.22
N ASP A 4 -19.04 41.97 -8.71
CA ASP A 4 -18.88 43.20 -7.94
C ASP A 4 -19.89 44.23 -8.49
N ILE A 5 -20.93 44.55 -7.73
CA ILE A 5 -22.04 45.39 -8.17
C ILE A 5 -21.98 46.71 -7.41
N LYS A 6 -21.73 47.81 -8.13
CA LYS A 6 -21.59 49.17 -7.57
C LYS A 6 -22.89 49.99 -7.60
N VAL A 7 -24.02 49.34 -7.87
CA VAL A 7 -25.34 49.96 -7.98
C VAL A 7 -26.33 49.26 -7.05
N GLU A 8 -27.28 50.00 -6.49
CA GLU A 8 -28.20 49.48 -5.47
C GLU A 8 -29.21 48.47 -6.01
N ARG A 9 -29.57 48.55 -7.30
CA ARG A 9 -30.48 47.61 -7.97
C ARG A 9 -30.03 47.35 -9.40
N LEU A 10 -30.14 46.09 -9.81
CA LEU A 10 -29.82 45.63 -11.15
C LEU A 10 -31.00 44.81 -11.67
N ASP A 11 -31.44 45.12 -12.89
CA ASP A 11 -32.53 44.37 -13.53
C ASP A 11 -32.07 42.94 -13.85
N TRP A 12 -32.92 41.97 -13.53
CA TRP A 12 -32.70 40.56 -13.84
C TRP A 12 -32.43 40.32 -15.32
N LYS A 13 -33.06 41.10 -16.20
CA LYS A 13 -32.86 40.99 -17.64
C LYS A 13 -31.42 41.32 -18.04
N VAL A 14 -30.85 42.36 -17.44
CA VAL A 14 -29.46 42.79 -17.67
C VAL A 14 -28.47 41.73 -17.18
N ILE A 15 -28.75 41.12 -16.02
CA ILE A 15 -27.95 40.00 -15.48
C ILE A 15 -27.99 38.81 -16.42
N SER A 16 -29.19 38.43 -16.90
CA SER A 16 -29.37 37.28 -17.79
C SER A 16 -28.63 37.46 -19.12
N GLU A 17 -28.75 38.64 -19.74
CA GLU A 17 -28.03 38.98 -20.97
C GLU A 17 -26.51 39.00 -20.76
N ALA A 18 -26.03 39.55 -19.64
CA ALA A 18 -24.62 39.57 -19.30
C ALA A 18 -24.07 38.15 -19.10
N LEU A 19 -24.81 37.27 -18.44
CA LEU A 19 -24.43 35.87 -18.25
C LEU A 19 -24.42 35.08 -19.56
N ASP A 20 -25.36 35.30 -20.47
CA ASP A 20 -25.34 34.62 -21.78
C ASP A 20 -24.16 35.10 -22.64
N LYS A 21 -23.87 36.41 -22.64
CA LYS A 21 -22.65 36.95 -23.28
C LYS A 21 -21.39 36.36 -22.65
N ALA A 22 -21.31 36.31 -21.32
CA ALA A 22 -20.19 35.72 -20.61
C ALA A 22 -20.04 34.21 -20.92
N ARG A 23 -21.15 33.48 -21.05
CA ARG A 23 -21.14 32.06 -21.43
C ARG A 23 -20.55 31.88 -22.84
N LYS A 24 -21.02 32.66 -23.82
CA LYS A 24 -20.51 32.62 -25.20
C LYS A 24 -19.01 32.93 -25.25
N ALA A 25 -18.58 33.98 -24.56
CA ALA A 25 -17.17 34.34 -24.45
C ALA A 25 -16.34 33.23 -23.77
N ARG A 26 -16.86 32.63 -22.69
CA ARG A 26 -16.19 31.52 -22.00
C ARG A 26 -16.01 30.31 -22.90
N VAL A 27 -17.03 29.93 -23.66
CA VAL A 27 -16.94 28.81 -24.62
C VAL A 27 -15.89 29.11 -25.69
N HIS A 28 -15.89 30.32 -26.24
CA HIS A 28 -14.88 30.72 -27.20
C HIS A 28 -13.44 30.62 -26.64
N ILE A 29 -13.22 31.05 -25.40
CA ILE A 29 -11.92 30.90 -24.73
C ILE A 29 -11.58 29.42 -24.53
N LEU A 30 -12.54 28.60 -24.10
CA LEU A 30 -12.33 27.16 -23.94
C LEU A 30 -11.98 26.48 -25.26
N ASP A 31 -12.56 26.89 -26.38
CA ASP A 31 -12.22 26.36 -27.72
C ASP A 31 -10.76 26.67 -28.08
N ILE A 32 -10.28 27.88 -27.81
CA ILE A 32 -8.87 28.26 -28.03
C ILE A 32 -7.95 27.47 -27.10
N MET A 33 -8.34 27.30 -25.82
CA MET A 33 -7.59 26.47 -24.88
C MET A 33 -7.53 25.00 -25.34
N GLN A 34 -8.62 24.48 -25.89
CA GLN A 34 -8.71 23.11 -26.40
C GLN A 34 -7.85 22.90 -27.65
N GLN A 35 -7.71 23.92 -28.51
CA GLN A 35 -6.78 23.89 -29.65
C GLN A 35 -5.32 23.76 -29.19
N ALA A 36 -4.95 24.40 -28.08
CA ALA A 36 -3.60 24.32 -27.52
C ALA A 36 -3.35 23.03 -26.74
N MET A 37 -4.35 22.53 -26.01
CA MET A 37 -4.25 21.34 -25.18
C MET A 37 -5.62 20.63 -25.08
N PRO A 38 -5.91 19.69 -25.99
CA PRO A 38 -7.22 19.04 -26.05
C PRO A 38 -7.45 18.04 -24.92
N GLU A 39 -6.37 17.42 -24.43
CA GLU A 39 -6.43 16.40 -23.39
C GLU A 39 -5.32 16.59 -22.35
N PRO A 40 -5.53 16.15 -21.10
CA PRO A 40 -4.47 16.06 -20.11
C PRO A 40 -3.31 15.20 -20.64
N ARG A 41 -2.06 15.61 -20.36
CA ARG A 41 -0.88 14.85 -20.76
C ARG A 41 -0.90 13.46 -20.10
N SER A 42 -0.69 12.41 -20.89
CA SER A 42 -0.67 11.02 -20.42
C SER A 42 0.51 10.69 -19.49
N GLN A 43 1.58 11.48 -19.55
CA GLN A 43 2.75 11.30 -18.70
C GLN A 43 3.12 12.62 -18.03
N LEU A 44 3.30 12.59 -16.70
CA LEU A 44 3.88 13.70 -15.97
C LEU A 44 5.31 13.97 -16.42
N SER A 45 5.73 15.23 -16.34
CA SER A 45 7.11 15.64 -16.59
C SER A 45 8.10 14.83 -15.77
N LYS A 46 9.28 14.54 -16.33
CA LYS A 46 10.36 13.78 -15.66
C LYS A 46 10.83 14.42 -14.34
N TYR A 47 10.68 15.74 -14.22
CA TYR A 47 11.08 16.52 -13.05
C TYR A 47 9.92 16.79 -12.09
N ALA A 48 8.68 16.53 -12.52
CA ALA A 48 7.53 16.72 -11.64
C ALA A 48 7.45 15.53 -10.67
N PRO A 49 7.26 15.80 -9.37
CA PRO A 49 7.04 14.73 -8.41
C PRO A 49 5.76 13.97 -8.78
N ARG A 50 5.90 12.65 -8.94
CA ARG A 50 4.75 11.77 -9.07
C ARG A 50 4.14 11.61 -7.69
N ILE A 51 2.83 11.80 -7.62
CA ILE A 51 2.06 11.57 -6.40
C ILE A 51 1.29 10.28 -6.61
N ILE A 52 1.59 9.27 -5.80
CA ILE A 52 0.92 7.99 -5.79
C ILE A 52 0.14 7.91 -4.48
N THR A 53 -1.16 7.70 -4.60
CA THR A 53 -2.03 7.51 -3.45
C THR A 53 -2.37 6.03 -3.32
N ILE A 54 -2.13 5.47 -2.15
CA ILE A 54 -2.43 4.09 -1.81
C ILE A 54 -3.38 4.10 -0.62
N GLN A 55 -4.41 3.27 -0.66
CA GLN A 55 -5.31 3.08 0.47
C GLN A 55 -4.88 1.83 1.25
N ILE A 56 -4.63 2.00 2.54
CA ILE A 56 -4.29 0.93 3.48
C ILE A 56 -5.34 0.87 4.60
N ARG A 57 -5.38 -0.26 5.30
CA ARG A 57 -6.22 -0.41 6.48
C ARG A 57 -5.68 0.45 7.64
N PRO A 58 -6.54 1.18 8.38
CA PRO A 58 -6.11 2.02 9.51
C PRO A 58 -5.32 1.26 10.59
N ASP A 59 -5.69 0.00 10.83
CA ASP A 59 -5.04 -0.91 11.79
C ASP A 59 -3.53 -1.09 11.53
N LYS A 60 -3.09 -0.87 10.28
CA LYS A 60 -1.72 -1.11 9.82
C LYS A 60 -0.88 0.16 9.72
N ILE A 61 -1.46 1.34 9.94
CA ILE A 61 -0.72 2.61 9.95
C ILE A 61 0.43 2.58 10.97
N GLY A 62 0.18 1.97 12.14
CA GLY A 62 1.19 1.82 13.20
C GLY A 62 2.41 1.00 12.76
N ASP A 63 2.18 -0.09 12.03
CA ASP A 63 3.24 -0.96 11.49
C ASP A 63 4.08 -0.22 10.43
N LEU A 64 3.42 0.58 9.58
CA LEU A 64 4.08 1.37 8.55
C LEU A 64 4.97 2.47 9.13
N ILE A 65 4.47 3.22 10.12
CA ILE A 65 5.23 4.26 10.81
C ILE A 65 6.40 3.64 11.59
N GLY A 66 6.14 2.51 12.26
CA GLY A 66 7.08 1.85 13.15
C GLY A 66 7.38 2.65 14.44
N PRO A 67 8.15 2.10 15.38
CA PRO A 67 8.46 2.77 16.64
C PRO A 67 9.18 4.10 16.39
N LYS A 68 8.58 5.20 16.87
CA LYS A 68 9.06 6.59 16.69
C LYS A 68 9.24 7.04 15.22
N GLY A 69 8.52 6.43 14.26
CA GLY A 69 8.63 6.80 12.85
C GLY A 69 9.89 6.31 12.15
N LYS A 70 10.62 5.36 12.75
CA LYS A 70 11.89 4.87 12.22
C LYS A 70 11.72 4.19 10.84
N THR A 71 10.63 3.46 10.64
CA THR A 71 10.37 2.73 9.40
C THR A 71 10.11 3.69 8.24
N ILE A 72 9.20 4.67 8.41
CA ILE A 72 8.95 5.69 7.38
C ILE A 72 10.21 6.48 7.08
N ARG A 73 10.96 6.93 8.09
CA ARG A 73 12.22 7.66 7.86
C ARG A 73 13.24 6.83 7.08
N GLY A 74 13.38 5.55 7.40
CA GLY A 74 14.27 4.64 6.66
C GLY A 74 13.87 4.48 5.21
N ILE A 75 12.56 4.35 4.93
CA ILE A 75 12.07 4.24 3.54
C ILE A 75 12.29 5.55 2.79
N GLN A 76 11.99 6.70 3.40
CA GLN A 76 12.21 8.03 2.82
C GLN A 76 13.70 8.26 2.52
N GLU A 77 14.61 7.83 3.40
CA GLU A 77 16.06 7.96 3.23
C GLU A 77 16.60 7.05 2.13
N GLN A 78 16.10 5.81 2.02
CA GLN A 78 16.52 4.86 0.99
C GLN A 78 15.99 5.21 -0.42
N THR A 79 14.77 5.74 -0.48
CA THR A 79 14.09 6.00 -1.76
C THR A 79 14.21 7.44 -2.23
N GLY A 80 14.41 8.38 -1.31
CA GLY A 80 14.35 9.82 -1.59
C GLY A 80 12.92 10.33 -1.82
N ALA A 81 11.89 9.50 -1.59
CA ALA A 81 10.50 9.89 -1.68
C ALA A 81 9.99 10.47 -0.35
N GLN A 82 9.03 11.39 -0.41
CA GLN A 82 8.24 11.83 0.73
C GLN A 82 7.02 10.92 0.87
N ILE A 83 6.77 10.46 2.09
CA ILE A 83 5.64 9.59 2.42
C ILE A 83 4.84 10.30 3.49
N ASN A 84 3.58 10.60 3.17
CA ASN A 84 2.62 11.18 4.09
C ASN A 84 1.54 10.15 4.38
N VAL A 85 1.23 9.95 5.65
CA VAL A 85 0.21 8.99 6.08
C VAL A 85 -0.88 9.76 6.80
N GLU A 86 -2.12 9.61 6.34
CA GLU A 86 -3.30 10.15 6.99
C GLU A 86 -3.95 9.11 7.90
N ASP A 87 -4.60 9.56 8.97
CA ASP A 87 -5.32 8.70 9.92
C ASP A 87 -6.50 7.95 9.28
N THR A 88 -6.94 8.41 8.10
CA THR A 88 -7.97 7.78 7.26
C THR A 88 -7.48 6.51 6.56
N GLY A 89 -6.18 6.19 6.62
CA GLY A 89 -5.57 5.09 5.88
C GLY A 89 -5.13 5.47 4.47
N VAL A 90 -5.15 6.75 4.12
CA VAL A 90 -4.62 7.24 2.85
C VAL A 90 -3.13 7.53 2.99
N VAL A 91 -2.31 6.79 2.23
CA VAL A 91 -0.87 7.01 2.16
C VAL A 91 -0.55 7.70 0.84
N THR A 92 0.01 8.89 0.92
CA THR A 92 0.44 9.69 -0.22
C THR A 92 1.95 9.63 -0.32
N ILE A 93 2.45 9.04 -1.40
CA ILE A 93 3.87 8.92 -1.72
C ILE A 93 4.19 9.91 -2.83
N SER A 94 5.04 10.89 -2.56
CA SER A 94 5.51 11.87 -3.54
C SER A 94 7.01 11.69 -3.80
N GLY A 95 7.41 11.58 -5.07
CA GLY A 95 8.81 11.39 -5.42
C GLY A 95 9.11 11.79 -6.85
N VAL A 96 10.34 12.26 -7.10
CA VAL A 96 10.81 12.60 -8.45
C VAL A 96 11.31 11.33 -9.15
N GLY A 97 10.91 11.12 -10.40
CA GLY A 97 11.30 9.95 -11.19
C GLY A 97 10.79 8.63 -10.60
N GLU A 98 11.70 7.66 -10.44
CA GLU A 98 11.40 6.31 -9.93
C GLU A 98 11.37 6.21 -8.40
N ALA A 99 11.67 7.30 -7.68
CA ALA A 99 11.64 7.31 -6.21
C ALA A 99 10.26 6.94 -5.66
N ALA A 100 9.20 7.46 -6.29
CA ALA A 100 7.81 7.20 -5.88
C ALA A 100 7.41 5.72 -6.08
N GLU A 101 7.81 5.12 -7.21
CA GLU A 101 7.51 3.70 -7.50
C GLU A 101 8.31 2.77 -6.57
N ARG A 102 9.60 3.04 -6.33
CA ARG A 102 10.39 2.24 -5.37
C ARG A 102 9.81 2.31 -3.96
N ALA A 103 9.37 3.49 -3.52
CA ALA A 103 8.71 3.65 -2.23
C ALA A 103 7.37 2.91 -2.19
N ARG A 104 6.59 2.96 -3.27
CA ARG A 104 5.36 2.17 -3.41
C ARG A 104 5.64 0.68 -3.27
N ASP A 105 6.65 0.14 -3.94
CA ASP A 105 6.94 -1.30 -3.91
C ASP A 105 7.36 -1.77 -2.51
N ILE A 106 8.17 -0.97 -1.80
CA ILE A 106 8.56 -1.26 -0.42
C ILE A 106 7.34 -1.21 0.51
N VAL A 107 6.48 -0.19 0.38
CA VAL A 107 5.25 -0.06 1.18
C VAL A 107 4.28 -1.20 0.87
N ALA A 108 4.12 -1.58 -0.40
CA ALA A 108 3.27 -2.70 -0.80
C ALA A 108 3.80 -4.05 -0.28
N GLY A 109 5.12 -4.24 -0.24
CA GLY A 109 5.74 -5.44 0.33
C GLY A 109 5.55 -5.54 1.84
N LEU A 110 5.67 -4.43 2.57
CA LEU A 110 5.42 -4.38 4.01
C LEU A 110 3.93 -4.57 4.35
N MET A 111 3.03 -4.15 3.46
CA MET A 111 1.58 -4.27 3.63
C MET A 111 0.98 -5.51 2.99
N GLN A 112 1.80 -6.40 2.42
CA GLN A 112 1.29 -7.60 1.80
C GLN A 112 0.70 -8.50 2.90
N GLU A 113 -0.62 -8.64 2.90
CA GLU A 113 -1.28 -9.53 3.86
C GLU A 113 -0.98 -10.99 3.49
N PRO A 114 -0.68 -11.83 4.48
CA PRO A 114 -0.62 -13.26 4.27
C PRO A 114 -2.05 -13.78 4.04
N GLU A 115 -2.34 -14.18 2.81
CA GLU A 115 -3.64 -14.74 2.41
C GLU A 115 -3.76 -16.17 2.92
N VAL A 116 -4.86 -16.46 3.61
CA VAL A 116 -5.19 -17.82 4.05
C VAL A 116 -5.31 -18.72 2.82
N GLY A 117 -4.59 -19.83 2.83
CA GLY A 117 -4.55 -20.81 1.75
C GLY A 117 -3.42 -20.58 0.73
N LYS A 118 -2.68 -19.47 0.82
CA LYS A 118 -1.55 -19.23 -0.07
C LYS A 118 -0.29 -19.92 0.43
N VAL A 119 0.54 -20.33 -0.52
CA VAL A 119 1.83 -20.97 -0.27
C VAL A 119 2.90 -19.90 -0.29
N TYR A 120 3.69 -19.86 0.76
CA TYR A 120 4.80 -18.94 0.90
C TYR A 120 6.09 -19.71 1.12
N GLU A 121 7.20 -19.11 0.70
CA GLU A 121 8.54 -19.60 0.96
C GLU A 121 9.13 -18.78 2.10
N GLY A 122 9.24 -19.39 3.27
CA GLY A 122 9.61 -18.71 4.50
C GLY A 122 10.90 -19.24 5.11
N VAL A 123 11.54 -18.42 5.94
CA VAL A 123 12.81 -18.73 6.62
C VAL A 123 12.56 -19.03 8.10
N VAL A 124 13.14 -20.12 8.61
CA VAL A 124 13.02 -20.46 10.04
C VAL A 124 13.83 -19.49 10.90
N LYS A 125 13.16 -18.66 11.70
CA LYS A 125 13.80 -17.76 12.67
C LYS A 125 14.19 -18.48 13.96
N SER A 126 13.31 -19.33 14.46
CA SER A 126 13.52 -20.06 15.71
C SER A 126 12.76 -21.37 15.73
N THR A 127 13.28 -22.33 16.48
CA THR A 127 12.70 -23.67 16.67
C THR A 127 12.47 -23.88 18.17
N THR A 128 11.32 -24.45 18.53
CA THR A 128 10.97 -24.84 19.89
C THR A 128 10.49 -26.30 19.92
N ALA A 129 10.34 -26.87 21.11
CA ALA A 129 9.92 -28.26 21.28
C ALA A 129 8.50 -28.55 20.73
N PHE A 130 7.66 -27.53 20.57
CA PHE A 130 6.26 -27.65 20.10
C PHE A 130 6.03 -27.04 18.70
N GLY A 131 7.05 -26.48 18.05
CA GLY A 131 6.92 -25.94 16.70
C GLY A 131 8.12 -25.16 16.21
N ALA A 132 8.01 -24.54 15.03
CA ALA A 132 9.00 -23.64 14.47
C ALA A 132 8.34 -22.32 14.07
N PHE A 133 9.03 -21.21 14.34
CA PHE A 133 8.63 -19.90 13.86
C PHE A 133 9.27 -19.63 12.50
N VAL A 134 8.42 -19.46 11.50
CA VAL A 134 8.83 -19.22 10.11
C VAL A 134 8.41 -17.80 9.73
N GLU A 135 9.39 -17.01 9.28
CA GLU A 135 9.15 -15.69 8.72
C GLU A 135 8.72 -15.85 7.27
N ILE A 136 7.51 -15.38 6.95
CA ILE A 136 6.90 -15.49 5.62
C ILE A 136 7.07 -14.19 4.84
N ILE A 137 6.86 -13.08 5.54
CA ILE A 137 6.96 -11.71 5.04
C ILE A 137 7.84 -10.98 6.06
N PRO A 138 8.68 -10.01 5.64
CA PRO A 138 9.53 -9.28 6.57
C PRO A 138 8.73 -8.68 7.73
N GLY A 139 8.99 -9.15 8.96
CA GLY A 139 8.28 -8.72 10.17
C GLY A 139 6.98 -9.48 10.49
N VAL A 140 6.62 -10.48 9.70
CA VAL A 140 5.44 -11.35 9.91
C VAL A 140 5.90 -12.80 10.14
N GLU A 141 5.71 -13.27 11.37
CA GLU A 141 6.08 -14.61 11.80
C GLU A 141 4.84 -15.50 11.97
N GLY A 142 4.92 -16.72 11.43
CA GLY A 142 3.92 -17.76 11.65
C GLY A 142 4.45 -18.94 12.45
N LEU A 143 3.58 -19.58 13.21
CA LEU A 143 3.87 -20.78 13.97
C LEU A 143 3.54 -22.02 13.13
N LEU A 144 4.55 -22.84 12.88
CA LEU A 144 4.41 -24.18 12.32
C LEU A 144 4.42 -25.19 13.46
N HIS A 145 3.27 -25.79 13.74
CA HIS A 145 3.13 -26.78 14.82
C HIS A 145 3.78 -28.13 14.45
N ILE A 146 4.29 -28.90 15.42
CA ILE A 146 5.00 -30.17 15.13
C ILE A 146 4.16 -31.16 14.32
N SER A 147 2.84 -31.14 14.55
CA SER A 147 1.86 -32.03 13.89
C SER A 147 1.63 -31.69 12.42
N GLU A 148 2.02 -30.48 12.00
CA GLU A 148 1.82 -29.94 10.66
C GLU A 148 3.13 -29.90 9.84
N LEU A 149 4.21 -30.52 10.34
CA LEU A 149 5.51 -30.60 9.65
C LEU A 149 5.56 -31.67 8.56
N GLN A 150 5.15 -32.91 8.85
CA GLN A 150 5.13 -34.01 7.87
C GLN A 150 4.05 -35.06 8.15
N HIS A 151 3.77 -35.91 7.17
CA HIS A 151 3.00 -37.15 7.35
C HIS A 151 3.86 -38.23 8.02
N GLY A 152 4.08 -38.12 9.34
CA GLY A 152 4.87 -39.06 10.13
C GLY A 152 4.96 -38.64 11.59
N ARG A 153 5.28 -39.56 12.50
CA ARG A 153 5.45 -39.25 13.92
C ARG A 153 6.81 -38.56 14.13
N THR A 154 6.81 -37.24 14.14
CA THR A 154 7.99 -36.42 14.45
C THR A 154 8.10 -36.25 15.96
N GLU A 155 9.16 -36.79 16.58
CA GLU A 155 9.38 -36.64 18.03
C GLU A 155 9.98 -35.27 18.39
N LYS A 156 10.81 -34.69 17.51
CA LYS A 156 11.41 -33.36 17.70
C LYS A 156 11.37 -32.53 16.43
N THR A 157 11.05 -31.25 16.58
CA THR A 157 11.06 -30.25 15.52
C THR A 157 12.47 -30.07 14.91
N GLU A 158 13.50 -30.17 15.76
CA GLU A 158 14.92 -29.97 15.42
C GLU A 158 15.47 -31.00 14.43
N ASP A 159 14.84 -32.17 14.33
CA ASP A 159 15.25 -33.23 13.40
C ASP A 159 14.83 -32.93 11.95
N VAL A 160 13.82 -32.06 11.76
CA VAL A 160 13.20 -31.80 10.44
C VAL A 160 13.44 -30.39 9.94
N VAL A 161 13.57 -29.41 10.83
CA VAL A 161 13.80 -28.00 10.47
C VAL A 161 14.87 -27.41 11.36
N LYS A 162 15.84 -26.75 10.73
CA LYS A 162 16.92 -26.02 11.40
C LYS A 162 16.69 -24.52 11.29
N LYS A 163 17.26 -23.76 12.23
CA LYS A 163 17.27 -22.30 12.16
C LYS A 163 17.98 -21.85 10.87
N GLY A 164 17.32 -20.97 10.11
CA GLY A 164 17.80 -20.43 8.84
C GLY A 164 17.42 -21.25 7.61
N ASP A 165 16.68 -22.35 7.76
CA ASP A 165 16.25 -23.16 6.63
C ASP A 165 15.10 -22.51 5.86
N HIS A 166 15.08 -22.72 4.54
CA HIS A 166 14.04 -22.21 3.65
C HIS A 166 13.02 -23.33 3.38
N LEU A 167 11.76 -23.11 3.74
CA LEU A 167 10.70 -24.07 3.49
C LEU A 167 9.44 -23.42 2.94
N LYS A 168 8.72 -24.20 2.12
CA LYS A 168 7.39 -23.83 1.64
C LYS A 168 6.35 -24.21 2.67
N VAL A 169 5.55 -23.23 3.07
CA VAL A 169 4.50 -23.35 4.08
C VAL A 169 3.21 -22.75 3.55
N LYS A 170 2.08 -23.38 3.88
CA LYS A 170 0.74 -22.87 3.56
C LYS A 170 0.16 -22.21 4.80
N LEU A 171 -0.39 -21.01 4.65
CA LEU A 171 -1.15 -20.37 5.73
C LEU A 171 -2.51 -21.05 5.87
N LEU A 172 -2.80 -21.62 7.03
CA LEU A 172 -4.08 -22.28 7.30
C LEU A 172 -5.10 -21.34 7.92
N GLU A 173 -4.69 -20.60 8.94
CA GLU A 173 -5.56 -19.69 9.69
C GLU A 173 -4.74 -18.52 10.23
N VAL A 174 -5.40 -17.37 10.36
CA VAL A 174 -4.88 -16.21 11.10
C VAL A 174 -5.80 -16.00 12.30
N ASP A 175 -5.23 -16.11 13.50
CA ASP A 175 -5.95 -15.91 14.77
C ASP A 175 -6.21 -14.41 15.00
N GLU A 176 -7.21 -14.04 15.81
CA GLU A 176 -7.60 -12.63 16.06
C GLU A 176 -6.47 -11.80 16.69
N ARG A 177 -5.48 -12.47 17.31
CA ARG A 177 -4.26 -11.86 17.86
C ARG A 177 -3.13 -11.70 16.83
N GLY A 178 -3.39 -11.93 15.55
CA GLY A 178 -2.40 -11.87 14.47
C GLY A 178 -1.44 -13.06 14.43
N ARG A 179 -1.72 -14.15 15.17
CA ARG A 179 -0.89 -15.37 15.16
C ARG A 179 -1.28 -16.22 13.95
N MET A 180 -0.30 -16.51 13.12
CA MET A 180 -0.50 -17.23 11.87
C MET A 180 -0.18 -18.71 12.05
N ARG A 181 -1.13 -19.57 11.72
CA ARG A 181 -0.94 -21.02 11.72
C ARG A 181 -0.47 -21.48 10.35
N LEU A 182 0.70 -22.10 10.33
CA LEU A 182 1.31 -22.62 9.13
C LEU A 182 1.24 -24.13 9.10
N SER A 183 1.14 -24.68 7.90
CA SER A 183 1.26 -26.11 7.66
C SER A 183 2.13 -26.39 6.45
N ARG A 184 3.08 -27.32 6.64
CA ARG A 184 3.88 -27.92 5.58
C ARG A 184 3.21 -29.21 5.08
N LYS A 185 2.51 -29.91 5.97
CA LYS A 185 1.74 -31.12 5.64
C LYS A 185 0.70 -30.89 4.55
N ALA A 186 0.05 -29.72 4.54
CA ALA A 186 -0.91 -29.35 3.48
C ALA A 186 -0.30 -29.23 2.06
N LEU A 187 1.04 -29.26 1.94
CA LEU A 187 1.78 -29.21 0.68
C LEU A 187 2.44 -30.53 0.31
N LEU A 188 2.52 -31.48 1.25
CA LEU A 188 3.04 -32.81 0.99
C LEU A 188 1.86 -33.65 0.48
N GLU A 189 1.80 -33.88 -0.83
CA GLU A 189 0.85 -34.83 -1.41
C GLU A 189 1.06 -36.24 -0.87
N ARG A 190 -0.05 -36.97 -0.77
CA ARG A 190 -0.19 -38.25 -0.08
C ARG A 190 0.41 -39.41 -0.85
#